data_AF-A0A8T7KPF8-F1
#
_entry.id   AF-A0A8T7KPF8-F1
#
_cell.length_a   1.000
_cell.length_b   1.000
_cell.length_c   1.000
_cell.angle_alpha   90.00
_cell.angle_beta   90.00
_cell.angle_gamma   90.00
#
_symmetry.space_group_name_H-M   'P 1'
#
loop_
_entity.id
_entity.type
_entity.pdbx_description
1 polymer ?
#
loop_
_entity_poly.entity_id
_entity_poly.type
_entity_poly.pdbx_seq_one_letter_code
_entity_poly.pdbx_strand_id
1 'polypeptide(L)' 'MEPLGFNLGIGLIQFIIVGVTVGLPVISVIDLARKKLTDTPLALWVLIICAIPVLGSVAYWIIRPTAEGNS' A
#
# COMPACT_ATOMS: atom_id res chain seq x y z
N MET A 1 18.25 25.95 9.35
CA MET A 1 18.07 25.17 8.11
C MET A 1 17.62 23.72 8.38
N GLU A 2 17.60 23.28 9.64
CA GLU A 2 17.14 21.94 10.07
C GLU A 2 15.65 21.60 9.83
N PRO A 3 14.66 22.51 9.97
CA PRO A 3 13.26 22.12 9.80
C PRO A 3 12.92 21.79 8.34
N LEU A 4 13.69 22.33 7.38
CA LEU A 4 13.43 22.13 5.96
C LEU A 4 13.89 20.74 5.49
N GLY A 5 15.04 20.27 5.96
CA GLY A 5 15.53 18.91 5.68
C GLY A 5 14.65 17.81 6.29
N PHE A 6 14.16 18.02 7.51
CA PHE A 6 13.25 17.07 8.17
C PHE A 6 11.89 16.96 7.48
N ASN A 7 11.27 18.09 7.13
CA ASN A 7 10.01 18.10 6.39
C ASN A 7 10.14 17.49 4.99
N LEU A 8 11.26 17.73 4.31
CA LEU A 8 11.53 17.16 2.99
C LEU A 8 11.74 15.64 3.07
N GLY A 9 12.45 15.15 4.09
CA GLY A 9 12.61 13.70 4.35
C GLY A 9 11.27 13.00 4.61
N ILE A 10 10.42 13.57 5.47
CA ILE A 10 9.07 13.03 5.72
C ILE A 10 8.20 13.08 4.45
N GLY A 11 8.25 14.18 3.71
CA GLY A 11 7.49 14.33 2.46
C GLY A 11 7.87 13.28 1.42
N LEU A 12 9.17 12.98 1.27
CA LEU A 12 9.64 11.91 0.38
C LEU A 12 9.15 10.54 0.83
N ILE A 13 9.22 10.24 2.14
CA ILE A 13 8.73 8.98 2.68
C ILE A 13 7.22 8.84 2.44
N GLN A 14 6.43 9.88 2.68
CA GLN A 14 4.99 9.87 2.39
C GLN A 14 4.72 9.65 0.90
N PHE A 15 5.46 10.31 0.02
CA PHE A 15 5.32 10.13 -1.43
C PHE A 15 5.61 8.69 -1.85
N ILE A 16 6.67 8.09 -1.31
CA ILE A 16 7.02 6.68 -1.54
C ILE A 16 5.92 5.76 -1.01
N ILE A 17 5.43 5.99 0.21
CA ILE A 17 4.37 5.18 0.81
C ILE A 17 3.12 5.21 -0.08
N VAL A 18 2.68 6.39 -0.52
CA VAL A 18 1.52 6.52 -1.42
C VAL A 18 1.79 5.82 -2.76
N GLY A 19 2.97 6.02 -3.34
CA GLY A 19 3.37 5.37 -4.59
C GLY A 19 3.37 3.84 -4.49
N VAL A 20 3.86 3.29 -3.38
CA VAL A 20 3.92 1.83 -3.16
C VAL A 20 2.55 1.25 -2.80
N THR A 21 1.77 1.95 -1.97
CA THR A 21 0.47 1.43 -1.49
C THR A 21 -0.66 1.60 -2.51
N VAL A 22 -0.62 2.62 -3.36
CA VAL A 22 -1.66 2.89 -4.36
C VAL A 22 -1.14 2.68 -5.78
N GLY A 23 0.03 3.23 -6.10
CA GLY A 23 0.60 3.14 -7.44
C GLY A 23 0.96 1.71 -7.85
N LEU A 24 1.63 0.97 -6.97
CA LEU A 24 2.09 -0.38 -7.27
C LEU A 24 0.93 -1.36 -7.56
N PRO A 25 -0.16 -1.43 -6.75
CA PRO A 25 -1.31 -2.26 -7.07
C PRO A 25 -1.95 -1.90 -8.42
N VAL A 26 -2.11 -0.60 -8.74
CA VAL A 26 -2.68 -0.15 -10.00
C VAL A 26 -1.82 -0.60 -11.19
N ILE A 27 -0.50 -0.37 -11.11
CA ILE A 27 0.44 -0.81 -12.14
C ILE A 27 0.41 -2.32 -12.31
N SER A 28 0.37 -3.07 -11.20
CA SER A 28 0.29 -4.54 -11.22
C SER A 28 -1.00 -5.04 -11.86
N VAL A 29 -2.15 -4.43 -11.58
CA VAL A 29 -3.43 -4.80 -12.23
C VAL A 29 -3.40 -4.49 -13.73
N ILE A 30 -2.84 -3.35 -14.13
CA ILE A 30 -2.69 -3.00 -15.55
C ILE A 30 -1.77 -3.99 -16.26
N ASP A 31 -0.62 -4.34 -15.67
CA ASP A 31 0.28 -5.35 -16.24
C ASP A 31 -0.39 -6.73 -16.33
N LEU A 32 -1.11 -7.12 -15.27
CA LEU A 32 -1.84 -8.37 -15.20
C LEU A 32 -2.94 -8.45 -16.27
N ALA A 33 -3.68 -7.37 -16.49
CA ALA A 33 -4.72 -7.28 -17.52
C ALA A 33 -4.16 -7.43 -18.94
N ARG A 34 -2.87 -7.16 -19.13
CA ARG A 34 -2.17 -7.35 -20.42
C ARG A 34 -1.62 -8.76 -20.59
N LYS A 35 -1.56 -9.58 -19.54
CA LYS A 35 -1.11 -10.98 -19.63
C LYS A 35 -2.23 -11.89 -20.14
N LYS A 36 -1.88 -12.86 -20.97
CA LYS A 36 -2.80 -13.91 -21.43
C LYS A 36 -2.94 -14.99 -20.35
N LEU A 37 -3.72 -14.70 -19.33
CA LEU A 37 -4.14 -15.67 -18.32
C LEU A 37 -5.57 -16.13 -18.61
N THR A 38 -5.93 -17.34 -18.15
CA THR A 38 -7.33 -17.77 -18.13
C THR A 38 -8.12 -17.00 -17.07
N ASP A 39 -9.45 -16.98 -17.17
CA ASP A 39 -10.29 -16.09 -16.36
C ASP A 39 -10.12 -16.29 -14.84
N THR A 40 -10.04 -17.56 -14.40
CA THR A 40 -9.89 -17.90 -12.98
C THR A 40 -8.58 -17.40 -12.36
N PRO A 41 -7.39 -17.69 -12.91
CA PRO A 41 -6.14 -17.16 -12.34
C PRO A 41 -6.05 -15.65 -12.45
N LEU A 42 -6.59 -15.03 -13.50
CA LEU A 42 -6.64 -13.56 -13.58
C LEU A 42 -7.46 -12.97 -12.42
N ALA A 43 -8.65 -13.50 -12.16
CA ALA A 43 -9.50 -13.07 -11.06
C ALA A 43 -8.83 -13.24 -9.69
N LEU A 44 -8.13 -14.37 -9.47
CA LEU A 44 -7.38 -14.62 -8.24
C LEU A 44 -6.24 -13.61 -8.05
N TRP A 45 -5.48 -13.31 -9.10
CA TRP A 45 -4.40 -12.33 -9.02
C TRP A 45 -4.93 -10.92 -8.74
N VAL A 46 -6.02 -10.51 -9.40
CA VAL A 46 -6.67 -9.22 -9.11
C VAL A 46 -7.14 -9.18 -7.65
N LEU A 47 -7.77 -10.24 -7.16
CA LEU A 47 -8.21 -10.34 -5.78
C LEU A 47 -7.04 -10.19 -4.80
N ILE A 48 -5.92 -10.87 -5.02
CA ILE A 48 -4.73 -10.79 -4.16
C ILE A 48 -4.17 -9.36 -4.15
N ILE A 49 -3.98 -8.76 -5.33
CA ILE A 49 -3.42 -7.42 -5.47
C ILE A 49 -4.28 -6.38 -4.75
N CYS A 50 -5.60 -6.51 -4.83
CA CYS A 50 -6.53 -5.58 -4.19
C CYS A 50 -6.79 -5.87 -2.70
N ALA A 51 -6.82 -7.14 -2.29
CA ALA A 51 -7.21 -7.52 -0.93
C ALA A 51 -6.09 -7.26 0.08
N ILE A 52 -4.82 -7.49 -0.26
CA ILE A 52 -3.71 -7.33 0.70
C ILE A 52 -3.61 -5.91 1.27
N PRO A 53 -3.64 -4.82 0.47
CA PRO A 53 -3.61 -3.45 1.00
C PRO A 53 -4.82 -3.14 1.91
N VAL A 54 -5.99 -3.68 1.56
CA VAL A 54 -7.23 -3.50 2.34
C VAL A 54 -7.14 -4.25 3.66
N LEU A 55 -6.65 -5.49 3.67
CA LEU A 55 -6.49 -6.31 4.87
C LEU A 55 -5.59 -5.63 5.92
N GLY A 56 -4.50 -5.00 5.50
CA GLY A 56 -3.64 -4.24 6.42
C GLY A 56 -4.38 -3.08 7.10
N SER A 57 -5.17 -2.33 6.33
CA SER A 57 -5.99 -1.22 6.84
C SER A 57 -7.08 -1.70 7.78
N VAL A 58 -7.75 -2.81 7.43
CA VAL A 58 -8.77 -3.44 8.25
C VAL A 58 -8.16 -3.97 9.56
N ALA A 59 -7.00 -4.63 9.50
CA ALA A 59 -6.30 -5.13 10.68
C ALA A 59 -5.91 -4.01 11.64
N TYR A 60 -5.39 -2.88 11.14
CA TYR A 60 -5.14 -1.70 11.96
C TYR A 60 -6.40 -1.21 12.66
N TRP A 61 -7.54 -1.19 11.96
CA TRP A 61 -8.78 -0.67 12.50
C TRP A 61 -9.45 -1.60 13.52
N ILE A 62 -9.19 -2.90 13.41
CA ILE A 62 -9.61 -3.94 14.35
C ILE A 62 -8.71 -3.92 15.59
N ILE A 63 -7.39 -3.97 15.40
CA ILE A 63 -6.41 -4.08 16.51
C ILE A 63 -6.30 -2.76 17.27
N ARG A 64 -6.38 -1.62 16.56
CA ARG A 64 -6.18 -0.25 17.09
C ARG A 64 -5.01 -0.20 18.07
N PRO A 65 -3.78 -0.51 17.60
CA PRO A 65 -2.62 -0.57 18.47
C PRO A 65 -2.50 0.76 19.23
N THR A 66 -2.64 0.67 20.56
CA THR A 66 -2.47 1.83 21.44
C THR A 66 -0.97 2.03 21.64
N ALA A 67 -0.52 3.28 21.62
CA ALA A 67 0.87 3.60 21.93
C ALA A 67 1.12 3.29 23.41
N GLU A 68 1.73 2.14 23.72
CA GLU A 68 2.41 1.95 25.00
C GLU A 68 3.73 2.71 24.93
N GLY A 69 3.88 3.76 25.74
CA GLY A 69 5.17 4.45 25.92
C GLY A 69 5.14 5.97 26.14
N ASN A 70 4.28 6.47 27.02
CA ASN A 70 4.56 7.70 27.77
C ASN A 70 4.75 7.30 29.24
N SER A 71 6.00 7.01 29.62
CA SER A 71 6.44 6.92 31.03
C SER A 71 7.63 7.85 31.22
#